data_AF-A0AAW3D5Q3-F1
#
_entry.id   AF-A0AAW3D5Q3-F1
#
_cell.length_a   1.000
_cell.length_b   1.000
_cell.length_c   1.000
_cell.angle_alpha   90.00
_cell.angle_beta   90.00
_cell.angle_gamma   90.00
#
_symmetry.space_group_name_H-M   'P 1'
#
loop_
_entity.id
_entity.type
_entity.pdbx_description
1 polymer ?
#
loop_
_entity_poly.entity_id
_entity_poly.type
_entity_poly.pdbx_seq_one_letter_code
_entity_poly.pdbx_strand_id
1 'polypeptide(L)'
;MSSIKETLEIIKRGADEVLIEEELIKKLQKHKPLIIKFGCDPTAPDIHLGHTVVINKLKQLQDLGHKIHFLIGDFTAQIGDPTGKNATRPPLTAEEVAANAETYTKQVFKILDKDKTIIRRNGDWFNKMSASEMIKLASKSTVARMLERDDFSKRYKGGQSISIHEFLYPLVQGYDSVAMNADIELGGTDQKFNLLMGRELQKQQGQEPQVIITMPLLEGLDGVKKMSKSSQNYIGIEEPANEIFGKIMSISDEFMWRYYELLSFKSLENIAKLKQDVAAGANPRDIKIELAKELIERFHSKEDAESAHQDFIQRFQKNQIPDDINVVELNQELPIANLLKEAGLVASTSEANRMIQQGAVKIDGEKLSDAKIIFAKGTNNVFQVGKRKFAKIIIK
;
A
#
# COMPACT_ATOMS: atom_id res chain seq x y z
N MET A 1 -26.39 -15.34 -4.13
CA MET A 1 -26.07 -14.31 -3.10
C MET A 1 -25.28 -15.01 -2.03
N SER A 2 -24.15 -14.45 -1.62
CA SER A 2 -23.37 -14.95 -0.50
C SER A 2 -24.24 -14.99 0.76
N SER A 3 -24.02 -15.96 1.65
CA SER A 3 -24.71 -15.95 2.94
C SER A 3 -24.29 -14.73 3.76
N ILE A 4 -25.13 -14.27 4.70
CA ILE A 4 -24.77 -13.16 5.60
C ILE A 4 -23.43 -13.45 6.32
N LYS A 5 -23.18 -14.72 6.65
CA LYS A 5 -21.93 -15.16 7.26
C LYS A 5 -20.72 -14.91 6.34
N GLU A 6 -20.82 -15.32 5.08
CA GLU A 6 -19.76 -15.07 4.08
C GLU A 6 -19.54 -13.57 3.83
N THR A 7 -20.63 -12.79 3.76
CA THR A 7 -20.53 -11.33 3.64
C THR A 7 -19.82 -10.71 4.83
N LEU A 8 -20.13 -11.14 6.06
CA LEU A 8 -19.43 -10.67 7.25
C LEU A 8 -17.96 -11.05 7.25
N GLU A 9 -17.59 -12.26 6.83
CA GLU A 9 -16.18 -12.68 6.72
C GLU A 9 -15.42 -11.78 5.74
N ILE A 10 -16.01 -11.44 4.60
CA ILE A 10 -15.43 -10.49 3.63
C ILE A 10 -15.28 -9.09 4.25
N ILE A 11 -16.30 -8.60 4.93
CA ILE A 11 -16.27 -7.26 5.55
C ILE A 11 -15.23 -7.20 6.67
N LYS A 12 -15.12 -8.24 7.50
CA LYS A 12 -14.19 -8.30 8.64
C LYS A 12 -12.74 -8.55 8.23
N ARG A 13 -12.49 -9.13 7.05
CA ARG A 13 -11.14 -9.37 6.54
C ARG A 13 -10.27 -8.12 6.60
N GLY A 14 -9.19 -8.15 7.38
CA GLY A 14 -8.24 -7.04 7.51
C GLY A 14 -8.81 -5.77 8.16
N ALA A 15 -10.08 -5.77 8.60
CA ALA A 15 -10.62 -4.70 9.41
C ALA A 15 -10.04 -4.80 10.82
N ASP A 16 -9.75 -3.64 11.41
CA ASP A 16 -9.31 -3.56 12.81
C ASP A 16 -10.51 -3.75 13.75
N GLU A 17 -11.60 -3.03 13.47
CA GLU A 17 -12.84 -3.12 14.25
C GLU A 17 -14.07 -2.86 13.38
N VAL A 18 -15.18 -3.53 13.71
CA VAL A 18 -16.51 -3.25 13.16
C VAL A 18 -17.41 -2.87 14.33
N LEU A 19 -17.71 -1.58 14.49
CA LEU A 19 -18.41 -1.10 15.68
C LEU A 19 -19.92 -1.19 15.52
N ILE A 20 -20.43 -1.96 16.48
CA ILE A 20 -21.69 -2.67 16.61
C ILE A 20 -21.96 -3.59 15.40
N GLU A 21 -21.20 -4.69 15.33
CA GLU A 21 -21.40 -5.77 14.34
C GLU A 21 -22.85 -6.24 14.24
N GLU A 22 -23.59 -6.30 15.36
CA GLU A 22 -25.02 -6.65 15.34
C GLU A 22 -25.87 -5.70 14.50
N GLU A 23 -25.53 -4.41 14.48
CA GLU A 23 -26.21 -3.43 13.63
C GLU A 23 -25.84 -3.61 12.15
N LEU A 24 -24.59 -4.00 11.86
CA LEU A 24 -24.20 -4.39 10.51
C LEU A 24 -25.04 -5.57 10.03
N ILE A 25 -25.20 -6.60 10.87
CA ILE A 25 -26.03 -7.78 10.55
C ILE A 25 -27.46 -7.34 10.26
N LYS A 26 -28.07 -6.51 11.13
CA LYS A 26 -29.43 -5.98 10.92
C LYS A 26 -29.55 -5.18 9.63
N LYS A 27 -28.55 -4.37 9.28
CA LYS A 27 -28.53 -3.61 8.02
C LYS A 27 -28.43 -4.53 6.80
N LEU A 28 -27.58 -5.56 6.85
CA LEU A 28 -27.42 -6.55 5.78
C LEU A 28 -28.70 -7.39 5.56
N GLN A 29 -29.42 -7.73 6.64
CA GLN A 29 -30.71 -8.43 6.59
C GLN A 29 -31.82 -7.64 5.88
N LYS A 30 -31.67 -6.33 5.70
CA LYS A 30 -32.62 -5.51 4.93
C LYS A 30 -32.56 -5.78 3.42
N HIS A 31 -31.56 -6.56 2.95
CA HIS A 31 -31.38 -6.95 1.54
C HIS A 31 -31.41 -5.77 0.54
N LYS A 32 -30.95 -4.60 0.96
CA LYS A 32 -30.83 -3.40 0.12
C LYS A 32 -29.37 -2.93 0.07
N PRO A 33 -28.92 -2.31 -1.03
CA PRO A 33 -27.62 -1.66 -1.07
C PRO A 33 -27.49 -0.61 0.03
N LEU A 34 -26.46 -0.74 0.86
CA LEU A 34 -26.11 0.24 1.90
C LEU A 34 -25.32 1.40 1.30
N ILE A 35 -25.44 2.57 1.91
CA ILE A 35 -24.63 3.75 1.58
C ILE A 35 -23.33 3.71 2.38
N ILE A 36 -22.22 3.51 1.68
CA ILE A 36 -20.88 3.41 2.27
C ILE A 36 -20.16 4.74 2.11
N LYS A 37 -19.96 5.49 3.20
CA LYS A 37 -19.20 6.73 3.22
C LYS A 37 -17.71 6.45 3.45
N PHE A 38 -16.87 7.14 2.70
CA PHE A 38 -15.46 7.34 3.05
C PHE A 38 -15.04 8.75 2.63
N GLY A 39 -14.55 9.52 3.60
CA GLY A 39 -14.08 10.89 3.39
C GLY A 39 -12.56 10.94 3.23
N CYS A 40 -12.10 11.79 2.32
CA CYS A 40 -10.68 12.06 2.14
C CYS A 40 -10.44 13.54 1.90
N ASP A 41 -9.54 14.13 2.68
CA ASP A 41 -9.10 15.51 2.53
C ASP A 41 -7.94 15.56 1.51
N PRO A 42 -8.11 16.23 0.35
CA PRO A 42 -7.12 16.26 -0.72
C PRO A 42 -5.98 17.25 -0.38
N THR A 43 -5.16 16.87 0.60
CA THR A 43 -4.06 17.72 1.12
C THR A 43 -2.75 17.58 0.36
N ALA A 44 -2.67 16.64 -0.57
CA ALA A 44 -1.60 16.46 -1.53
C ALA A 44 -2.20 15.89 -2.84
N PRO A 45 -1.50 15.92 -3.97
CA PRO A 45 -2.05 15.41 -5.24
C PRO A 45 -2.06 13.88 -5.34
N ASP A 46 -1.08 13.18 -4.79
CA ASP A 46 -0.97 11.71 -4.95
C ASP A 46 -1.31 10.92 -3.70
N ILE A 47 -2.03 9.82 -3.88
CA ILE A 47 -2.23 8.81 -2.85
C ILE A 47 -1.08 7.78 -2.86
N HIS A 48 -1.01 7.03 -1.77
CA HIS A 48 -0.01 5.99 -1.56
C HIS A 48 -0.69 4.73 -1.00
N LEU A 49 0.01 3.60 -0.97
CA LEU A 49 -0.57 2.31 -0.57
C LEU A 49 -1.29 2.35 0.79
N GLY A 50 -0.81 3.16 1.75
CA GLY A 50 -1.52 3.39 3.02
C GLY A 50 -2.97 3.89 2.86
N HIS A 51 -3.25 4.78 1.90
CA HIS A 51 -4.62 5.22 1.59
C HIS A 51 -5.43 4.10 0.93
N THR A 52 -4.76 3.28 0.11
CA THR A 52 -5.43 2.20 -0.64
C THR A 52 -5.98 1.10 0.26
N VAL A 53 -5.52 0.96 1.51
CA VAL A 53 -6.09 -0.01 2.48
C VAL A 53 -7.59 0.20 2.64
N VAL A 54 -8.02 1.45 2.88
CA VAL A 54 -9.45 1.75 3.03
C VAL A 54 -10.17 1.65 1.69
N ILE A 55 -9.54 2.10 0.59
CA ILE A 55 -10.14 2.04 -0.75
C ILE A 55 -10.35 0.58 -1.22
N ASN A 56 -9.45 -0.33 -0.88
CA ASN A 56 -9.60 -1.76 -1.14
C ASN A 56 -10.79 -2.35 -0.36
N LYS A 57 -11.02 -1.91 0.89
CA LYS A 57 -12.22 -2.30 1.63
C LYS A 57 -13.49 -1.75 0.98
N LEU A 58 -13.46 -0.50 0.49
CA LEU A 58 -14.57 0.04 -0.31
C LEU A 58 -14.84 -0.82 -1.54
N LYS A 59 -13.80 -1.27 -2.25
CA LYS A 59 -13.96 -2.18 -3.40
C LYS A 59 -14.63 -3.48 -3.01
N GLN A 60 -14.25 -4.08 -1.88
CA GLN A 60 -14.92 -5.29 -1.37
C GLN A 60 -16.41 -5.04 -1.08
N LEU A 61 -16.75 -3.90 -0.46
CA LEU A 61 -18.15 -3.52 -0.20
C LEU A 61 -18.92 -3.22 -1.50
N GLN A 62 -18.24 -2.65 -2.49
CA GLN A 62 -18.79 -2.40 -3.83
C GLN A 62 -19.07 -3.71 -4.58
N ASP A 63 -18.20 -4.70 -4.46
CA ASP A 63 -18.38 -6.04 -5.04
C ASP A 63 -19.50 -6.83 -4.37
N LEU A 64 -19.78 -6.53 -3.09
CA LEU A 64 -20.97 -7.00 -2.37
C LEU A 64 -22.26 -6.28 -2.80
N GLY A 65 -22.18 -5.32 -3.73
CA GLY A 65 -23.34 -4.63 -4.30
C GLY A 65 -23.79 -3.38 -3.52
N HIS A 66 -22.98 -2.88 -2.59
CA HIS A 66 -23.25 -1.64 -1.88
C HIS A 66 -22.84 -0.41 -2.69
N LYS A 67 -23.41 0.76 -2.35
CA LYS A 67 -23.13 2.02 -3.05
C LYS A 67 -22.03 2.78 -2.33
N ILE A 68 -20.94 3.05 -3.04
CA ILE A 68 -19.84 3.84 -2.48
C ILE A 68 -20.15 5.31 -2.67
N HIS A 69 -20.21 6.06 -1.57
CA HIS A 69 -20.16 7.51 -1.59
C HIS A 69 -18.77 7.96 -1.15
N PHE A 70 -17.95 8.29 -2.14
CA PHE A 70 -16.60 8.79 -1.91
C PHE A 70 -16.66 10.31 -1.73
N LEU A 71 -16.35 10.77 -0.52
CA LEU A 71 -16.44 12.18 -0.16
C LEU A 71 -15.09 12.86 -0.29
N ILE A 72 -15.04 13.86 -1.17
CA ILE A 72 -13.95 14.82 -1.25
C ILE A 72 -14.18 15.90 -0.19
N GLY A 73 -13.26 15.97 0.77
CA GLY A 73 -13.29 16.92 1.87
C GLY A 73 -12.74 18.29 1.48
N ASP A 74 -13.40 19.01 0.59
CA ASP A 74 -12.91 20.30 0.10
C ASP A 74 -13.14 21.47 1.09
N PHE A 75 -14.15 21.37 1.94
CA PHE A 75 -14.34 22.28 3.07
C PHE A 75 -13.49 21.85 4.28
N THR A 76 -13.45 20.55 4.60
CA THR A 76 -12.66 20.02 5.71
C THR A 76 -11.16 20.24 5.53
N ALA A 77 -10.65 20.13 4.29
CA ALA A 77 -9.24 20.41 3.99
C ALA A 77 -8.82 21.85 4.31
N GLN A 78 -9.75 22.82 4.26
CA GLN A 78 -9.48 24.22 4.62
C GLN A 78 -9.37 24.41 6.15
N ILE A 79 -10.03 23.57 6.95
CA ILE A 79 -9.89 23.54 8.41
C ILE A 79 -8.61 22.78 8.80
N GLY A 80 -8.38 21.63 8.16
CA GLY A 80 -7.25 20.74 8.40
C GLY A 80 -7.47 19.76 9.54
N ASP A 81 -7.45 18.46 9.23
CA ASP A 81 -7.60 17.40 10.23
C ASP A 81 -6.47 17.40 11.28
N PRO A 82 -6.78 17.58 12.59
CA PRO A 82 -5.78 17.50 13.65
C PRO A 82 -5.34 16.07 13.98
N THR A 83 -5.95 15.03 13.39
CA THR A 83 -5.79 13.62 13.78
C THR A 83 -4.36 13.15 13.74
N GLY A 84 -3.85 12.78 14.93
CA GLY A 84 -2.50 12.26 15.11
C GLY A 84 -1.40 13.28 14.78
N LYS A 85 -1.70 14.58 14.86
CA LYS A 85 -0.76 15.67 14.61
C LYS A 85 -0.41 16.41 15.90
N ASN A 86 0.85 16.81 16.00
CA ASN A 86 1.39 17.61 17.11
C ASN A 86 1.46 19.12 16.80
N ALA A 87 1.06 19.53 15.59
CA ALA A 87 1.08 20.92 15.15
C ALA A 87 -0.08 21.18 14.18
N THR A 88 -0.57 22.42 14.15
CA THR A 88 -1.62 22.88 13.23
C THR A 88 -1.13 22.79 11.78
N ARG A 89 -2.00 22.33 10.86
CA ARG A 89 -1.67 22.26 9.43
C ARG A 89 -1.67 23.66 8.81
N PRO A 90 -0.81 23.94 7.83
CA PRO A 90 -0.95 25.14 7.02
C PRO A 90 -2.28 25.07 6.23
N PRO A 91 -3.02 26.20 6.12
CA PRO A 91 -4.24 26.24 5.34
C PRO A 91 -3.93 26.06 3.84
N LEU A 92 -4.79 25.34 3.13
CA LEU A 92 -4.75 25.21 1.68
C LEU A 92 -5.76 26.16 1.03
N THR A 93 -5.41 26.68 -0.14
CA THR A 93 -6.36 27.47 -0.95
C THR A 93 -7.42 26.58 -1.58
N ALA A 94 -8.58 27.15 -1.90
CA ALA A 94 -9.66 26.41 -2.58
C ALA A 94 -9.22 25.87 -3.95
N GLU A 95 -8.34 26.57 -4.66
CA GLU A 95 -7.78 26.17 -5.95
C GLU A 95 -6.87 24.94 -5.82
N GLU A 96 -5.97 24.93 -4.83
CA GLU A 96 -5.11 23.78 -4.54
C GLU A 96 -5.93 22.54 -4.14
N VAL A 97 -6.96 22.74 -3.30
CA VAL A 97 -7.87 21.68 -2.88
C VAL A 97 -8.63 21.10 -4.08
N ALA A 98 -9.09 21.95 -5.01
CA ALA A 98 -9.77 21.51 -6.22
C ALA A 98 -8.84 20.71 -7.14
N ALA A 99 -7.61 21.17 -7.37
CA ALA A 99 -6.63 20.46 -8.18
C ALA A 99 -6.28 19.09 -7.58
N ASN A 100 -6.04 19.01 -6.27
CA ASN A 100 -5.77 17.75 -5.59
C ASN A 100 -6.98 16.80 -5.59
N ALA A 101 -8.21 17.34 -5.55
CA ALA A 101 -9.42 16.52 -5.62
C ALA A 101 -9.57 15.80 -6.97
N GLU A 102 -9.19 16.45 -8.08
CA GLU A 102 -9.21 15.85 -9.41
C GLU A 102 -8.24 14.68 -9.52
N THR A 103 -7.01 14.86 -9.04
CA THR A 103 -5.99 13.80 -9.05
C THR A 103 -6.40 12.64 -8.16
N TYR A 104 -6.98 12.91 -6.98
CA TYR A 104 -7.50 11.89 -6.07
C TYR A 104 -8.61 11.08 -6.72
N THR A 105 -9.56 11.75 -7.35
CA THR A 105 -10.70 11.10 -8.00
C THR A 105 -10.21 10.15 -9.11
N LYS A 106 -9.27 10.60 -9.95
CA LYS A 106 -8.66 9.76 -10.99
C LYS A 106 -7.96 8.52 -10.40
N GLN A 107 -7.21 8.72 -9.32
CA GLN A 107 -6.44 7.66 -8.66
C GLN A 107 -7.33 6.62 -7.95
N VAL A 108 -8.41 7.08 -7.30
CA VAL A 108 -9.38 6.19 -6.63
C VAL A 108 -10.07 5.27 -7.63
N PHE A 109 -10.36 5.75 -8.84
CA PHE A 109 -10.95 4.93 -9.91
C PHE A 109 -10.00 3.90 -10.52
N LYS A 110 -8.71 3.89 -10.16
CA LYS A 110 -7.83 2.73 -10.43
C LYS A 110 -8.21 1.49 -9.59
N ILE A 111 -8.99 1.69 -8.53
CA ILE A 111 -9.43 0.61 -7.61
C ILE A 111 -10.95 0.44 -7.66
N LEU A 112 -11.69 1.55 -7.58
CA LEU A 112 -13.16 1.56 -7.54
C LEU A 112 -13.78 1.58 -8.93
N ASP A 113 -14.89 0.86 -9.08
CA ASP A 113 -15.77 0.96 -10.24
C ASP A 113 -16.48 2.34 -10.22
N LYS A 114 -16.26 3.13 -11.27
CA LYS A 114 -16.81 4.49 -11.40
C LYS A 114 -18.34 4.49 -11.46
N ASP A 115 -18.95 3.48 -12.07
CA ASP A 115 -20.42 3.43 -12.24
C ASP A 115 -21.13 3.06 -10.93
N LYS A 116 -20.39 2.48 -9.98
CA LYS A 116 -20.88 2.12 -8.64
C LYS A 116 -20.34 3.07 -7.55
N THR A 117 -19.75 4.19 -7.93
CA THR A 117 -19.17 5.17 -7.01
C THR A 117 -19.75 6.55 -7.27
N ILE A 118 -20.30 7.16 -6.23
CA ILE A 118 -20.81 8.53 -6.29
C ILE A 118 -19.80 9.43 -5.57
N ILE A 119 -19.20 10.35 -6.32
CA ILE A 119 -18.35 11.40 -5.75
C ILE A 119 -19.26 12.45 -5.09
N ARG A 120 -18.91 12.85 -3.87
CA ARG A 120 -19.57 13.92 -3.10
C ARG A 120 -18.53 14.94 -2.65
N ARG A 121 -18.96 16.17 -2.37
CA ARG A 121 -18.10 17.24 -1.86
C ARG A 121 -18.75 17.87 -0.63
N ASN A 122 -18.02 18.03 0.47
CA ASN A 122 -18.64 18.59 1.67
C ASN A 122 -18.86 20.11 1.60
N GLY A 123 -18.19 20.80 0.69
CA GLY A 123 -18.53 22.16 0.27
C GLY A 123 -19.97 22.30 -0.22
N ASP A 124 -20.61 21.25 -0.74
CA ASP A 124 -21.98 21.29 -1.26
C ASP A 124 -23.02 21.68 -0.19
N TRP A 125 -22.76 21.33 1.07
CA TRP A 125 -23.59 21.70 2.23
C TRP A 125 -22.94 22.76 3.11
N PHE A 126 -21.63 22.73 3.36
CA PHE A 126 -21.01 23.70 4.28
C PHE A 126 -20.90 25.10 3.70
N ASN A 127 -20.73 25.27 2.39
CA ASN A 127 -20.71 26.62 1.78
C ASN A 127 -22.09 27.29 1.81
N LYS A 128 -23.16 26.52 2.06
CA LYS A 128 -24.54 27.01 2.21
C LYS A 128 -24.98 27.09 3.66
N MET A 129 -24.19 26.54 4.59
CA MET A 129 -24.51 26.52 6.01
C MET A 129 -24.31 27.92 6.60
N SER A 130 -25.37 28.48 7.16
CA SER A 130 -25.31 29.77 7.84
C SER A 130 -24.50 29.68 9.13
N ALA A 131 -23.99 30.83 9.60
CA ALA A 131 -23.32 30.91 10.89
C ALA A 131 -24.22 30.40 12.06
N SER A 132 -25.53 30.65 11.99
CA SER A 132 -26.49 30.14 12.98
C SER A 132 -26.55 28.61 12.99
N GLU A 133 -26.55 27.97 11.82
CA GLU A 133 -26.53 26.51 11.71
C GLU A 133 -25.21 25.92 12.18
N MET A 134 -24.08 26.57 11.87
CA MET A 134 -22.77 26.17 12.38
C MET A 134 -22.72 26.26 13.92
N ILE A 135 -23.31 27.30 14.53
CA ILE A 135 -23.43 27.41 15.99
C ILE A 135 -24.30 26.28 16.56
N LYS A 136 -25.42 25.95 15.91
CA LYS A 136 -26.28 24.82 16.32
C LYS A 136 -25.57 23.47 16.19
N LEU A 137 -24.66 23.32 15.22
CA LEU A 137 -23.81 22.13 15.08
C LEU A 137 -22.76 22.10 16.19
N ALA A 138 -22.09 23.22 16.47
CA ALA A 138 -21.13 23.35 17.56
C ALA A 138 -21.73 23.04 18.93
N SER A 139 -23.02 23.37 19.15
CA SER A 139 -23.72 23.06 20.40
C SER A 139 -24.04 21.57 20.60
N LYS A 140 -23.74 20.69 19.62
CA LYS A 140 -24.01 19.24 19.72
C LYS A 140 -22.94 18.47 20.49
N SER A 141 -21.84 19.11 20.84
CA SER A 141 -20.78 18.51 21.64
C SER A 141 -20.21 19.52 22.63
N THR A 142 -19.45 19.03 23.61
CA THR A 142 -18.81 19.86 24.63
C THR A 142 -17.32 19.94 24.40
N VAL A 143 -16.69 21.03 24.85
CA VAL A 143 -15.23 21.14 24.87
C VAL A 143 -14.60 19.98 25.65
N ALA A 144 -15.21 19.56 26.76
CA ALA A 144 -14.75 18.41 27.54
C ALA A 144 -14.70 17.13 26.69
N ARG A 145 -15.74 16.85 25.91
CA ARG A 145 -15.78 15.69 25.00
C ARG A 145 -14.72 15.77 23.90
N MET A 146 -14.44 16.97 23.38
CA MET A 146 -13.36 17.14 22.41
C MET A 146 -11.98 16.89 23.03
N LEU A 147 -11.76 17.30 24.28
CA LEU A 147 -10.49 17.10 24.99
C LEU A 147 -10.23 15.64 25.42
N GLU A 148 -11.24 14.76 25.35
CA GLU A 148 -11.06 13.32 25.52
C GLU A 148 -10.34 12.66 24.33
N ARG A 149 -10.31 13.33 23.18
CA ARG A 149 -9.56 12.86 22.01
C ARG A 149 -8.06 12.91 22.29
N ASP A 150 -7.35 11.82 21.98
CA ASP A 150 -5.96 11.61 22.40
C ASP A 150 -4.99 12.74 22.01
N ASP A 151 -5.08 13.26 20.79
CA ASP A 151 -4.23 14.34 20.28
C ASP A 151 -4.50 15.68 20.98
N PHE A 152 -5.76 16.07 21.14
CA PHE A 152 -6.13 17.25 21.91
C PHE A 152 -5.77 17.10 23.39
N SER A 153 -5.98 15.93 23.99
CA SER A 153 -5.60 15.64 25.37
C SER A 153 -4.09 15.81 25.58
N LYS A 154 -3.26 15.26 24.67
CA LYS A 154 -1.80 15.37 24.72
C LYS A 154 -1.32 16.81 24.52
N ARG A 155 -1.86 17.52 23.52
CA ARG A 155 -1.50 18.94 23.26
C ARG A 155 -1.86 19.83 24.43
N TYR A 156 -3.08 19.69 24.96
CA TYR A 156 -3.56 20.49 26.09
C TYR A 156 -2.73 20.25 27.35
N LYS A 157 -2.46 18.97 27.70
CA LYS A 157 -1.58 18.62 28.84
C LYS A 157 -0.14 19.08 28.64
N GLY A 158 0.34 19.09 27.40
CA GLY A 158 1.68 19.54 27.03
C GLY A 158 1.82 21.06 26.88
N GLY A 159 0.77 21.84 27.13
CA GLY A 159 0.79 23.30 26.94
C GLY A 159 0.95 23.75 25.49
N GLN A 160 0.71 22.85 24.53
CA GLN A 160 0.76 23.17 23.10
C GLN A 160 -0.56 23.84 22.71
N SER A 161 -0.49 24.89 21.88
CA SER A 161 -1.67 25.62 21.42
C SER A 161 -2.62 24.70 20.66
N ILE A 162 -3.92 24.89 20.84
CA ILE A 162 -5.00 24.26 20.05
C ILE A 162 -5.92 25.39 19.60
N SER A 163 -6.07 25.56 18.29
CA SER A 163 -6.91 26.62 17.75
C SER A 163 -8.40 26.24 17.83
N ILE A 164 -9.27 27.22 18.05
CA ILE A 164 -10.73 26.97 18.21
C ILE A 164 -11.33 26.26 16.98
N HIS A 165 -10.89 26.63 15.77
CA HIS A 165 -11.39 26.01 14.54
C HIS A 165 -11.06 24.51 14.45
N GLU A 166 -10.00 24.03 15.11
CA GLU A 166 -9.65 22.60 15.13
C GLU A 166 -10.73 21.77 15.85
N PHE A 167 -11.43 22.35 16.84
CA PHE A 167 -12.56 21.69 17.51
C PHE A 167 -13.81 21.57 16.63
N LEU A 168 -13.89 22.34 15.54
CA LEU A 168 -14.98 22.22 14.58
C LEU A 168 -14.79 21.01 13.66
N TYR A 169 -13.56 20.57 13.43
CA TYR A 169 -13.25 19.52 12.47
C TYR A 169 -14.04 18.21 12.72
N PRO A 170 -14.08 17.64 13.95
CA PRO A 170 -14.85 16.41 14.20
C PRO A 170 -16.35 16.57 13.94
N LEU A 171 -16.90 17.76 14.20
CA LEU A 171 -18.31 18.06 14.00
C LEU A 171 -18.64 18.16 12.51
N VAL A 172 -17.79 18.83 11.75
CA VAL A 172 -17.92 19.00 10.30
C VAL A 172 -17.84 17.62 9.62
N GLN A 173 -16.79 16.84 9.91
CA GLN A 173 -16.68 15.47 9.37
C GLN A 173 -17.85 14.57 9.79
N GLY A 174 -18.31 14.70 11.04
CA GLY A 174 -19.46 13.93 11.52
C GLY A 174 -20.77 14.32 10.84
N TYR A 175 -20.98 15.63 10.59
CA TYR A 175 -22.17 16.12 9.89
C TYR A 175 -22.23 15.66 8.43
N ASP A 176 -21.08 15.37 7.79
CA ASP A 176 -21.04 14.76 6.47
C ASP A 176 -21.85 13.44 6.42
N SER A 177 -21.83 12.66 7.50
CA SER A 177 -22.64 11.42 7.60
C SER A 177 -24.14 11.69 7.64
N VAL A 178 -24.54 12.78 8.32
CA VAL A 178 -25.93 13.25 8.36
C VAL A 178 -26.37 13.68 6.96
N ALA A 179 -25.56 14.51 6.28
CA ALA A 179 -25.85 15.01 4.94
C ALA A 179 -25.93 13.88 3.89
N MET A 180 -25.13 12.83 4.06
CA MET A 180 -25.04 11.71 3.13
C MET A 180 -25.99 10.55 3.45
N ASN A 181 -26.67 10.56 4.61
CA ASN A 181 -27.44 9.43 5.16
C ASN A 181 -26.62 8.13 5.15
N ALA A 182 -25.39 8.20 5.65
CA ALA A 182 -24.46 7.07 5.59
C ALA A 182 -24.95 5.88 6.45
N ASP A 183 -24.96 4.69 5.87
CA ASP A 183 -25.24 3.44 6.59
C ASP A 183 -23.99 2.88 7.25
N ILE A 184 -22.84 3.03 6.58
CA ILE A 184 -21.52 2.62 7.04
C ILE A 184 -20.54 3.75 6.73
N GLU A 185 -19.64 4.06 7.66
CA GLU A 185 -18.48 4.91 7.38
C GLU A 185 -17.18 4.16 7.67
N LEU A 186 -16.24 4.25 6.74
CA LEU A 186 -14.90 3.70 6.88
C LEU A 186 -13.90 4.77 7.29
N GLY A 187 -12.85 4.36 8.00
CA GLY A 187 -11.67 5.19 8.25
C GLY A 187 -10.49 4.38 8.77
N GLY A 188 -9.33 5.02 8.89
CA GLY A 188 -8.21 4.45 9.63
C GLY A 188 -8.53 4.36 11.13
N THR A 189 -7.78 3.57 11.88
CA THR A 189 -7.91 3.52 13.36
C THR A 189 -7.70 4.89 14.02
N ASP A 190 -6.93 5.78 13.39
CA ASP A 190 -6.73 7.15 13.83
C ASP A 190 -8.01 8.02 13.70
N GLN A 191 -8.96 7.66 12.85
CA GLN A 191 -10.21 8.40 12.63
C GLN A 191 -11.34 8.02 13.59
N LYS A 192 -11.15 7.05 14.51
CA LYS A 192 -12.22 6.48 15.34
C LYS A 192 -13.07 7.52 16.07
N PHE A 193 -12.45 8.57 16.60
CA PHE A 193 -13.19 9.65 17.28
C PHE A 193 -14.15 10.38 16.33
N ASN A 194 -13.69 10.74 15.12
CA ASN A 194 -14.51 11.46 14.15
C ASN A 194 -15.65 10.59 13.62
N LEU A 195 -15.38 9.29 13.40
CA LEU A 195 -16.39 8.32 12.98
C LEU A 195 -17.51 8.16 14.04
N LEU A 196 -17.13 8.14 15.32
CA LEU A 196 -18.08 8.11 16.44
C LEU A 196 -18.88 9.42 16.55
N MET A 197 -18.26 10.57 16.24
CA MET A 197 -18.97 11.85 16.18
C MET A 197 -20.06 11.83 15.11
N GLY A 198 -19.77 11.30 13.92
CA GLY A 198 -20.78 11.15 12.86
C GLY A 198 -21.96 10.29 13.28
N ARG A 199 -21.67 9.16 13.93
CA ARG A 199 -22.70 8.27 14.49
C ARG A 199 -23.60 8.96 15.52
N GLU A 200 -23.01 9.74 16.44
CA GLU A 200 -23.78 10.47 17.46
C GLU A 200 -24.61 11.60 16.84
N LEU A 201 -24.06 12.34 15.86
CA LEU A 201 -24.80 13.39 15.16
C LEU A 201 -25.99 12.84 14.37
N GLN A 202 -25.84 11.69 13.71
CA GLN A 202 -26.97 11.01 13.05
C GLN A 202 -28.08 10.67 14.05
N LYS A 203 -27.73 10.12 15.22
CA LYS A 203 -28.69 9.81 16.28
C LYS A 203 -29.45 11.06 16.75
N GLN A 204 -28.74 12.17 16.96
CA GLN A 204 -29.34 13.44 17.38
C GLN A 204 -30.24 14.08 16.30
N GLN A 205 -30.05 13.70 15.04
CA GLN A 205 -30.89 14.10 13.90
C GLN A 205 -32.01 13.10 13.59
N GLY A 206 -32.19 12.07 14.44
CA GLY A 206 -33.20 11.04 14.24
C GLY A 206 -32.92 10.08 13.08
N GLN A 207 -31.69 10.07 12.55
CA GLN A 207 -31.26 9.11 11.55
C GLN A 207 -30.82 7.79 12.21
N GLU A 208 -30.93 6.69 11.47
CA GLU A 208 -30.33 5.42 11.88
C GLU A 208 -28.79 5.58 11.89
N PRO A 209 -28.10 5.38 13.03
CA PRO A 209 -26.68 5.64 13.10
C PRO A 209 -25.86 4.70 12.21
N GLN A 210 -24.77 5.22 11.63
CA GLN A 210 -23.85 4.46 10.78
C GLN A 210 -23.11 3.38 11.57
N VAL A 211 -22.84 2.25 10.92
CA VAL A 211 -21.82 1.29 11.38
C VAL A 211 -20.45 1.86 11.05
N ILE A 212 -19.51 1.71 11.98
CA ILE A 212 -18.13 2.17 11.77
C ILE A 212 -17.27 0.96 11.46
N ILE A 213 -16.48 1.04 10.40
CA ILE A 213 -15.46 0.04 10.08
C ILE A 213 -14.10 0.72 10.08
N THR A 214 -13.26 0.40 11.05
CA THR A 214 -11.88 0.89 11.08
C THR A 214 -10.96 -0.09 10.36
N MET A 215 -10.05 0.45 9.56
CA MET A 215 -8.96 -0.29 8.96
C MET A 215 -7.66 0.05 9.69
N PRO A 216 -6.74 -0.92 9.86
CA PRO A 216 -5.45 -0.63 10.44
C PRO A 216 -4.65 0.32 9.55
N LEU A 217 -3.71 1.04 10.16
CA LEU A 217 -2.76 1.88 9.44
C LEU A 217 -1.64 1.00 8.89
N LEU A 218 -1.44 1.02 7.57
CA LEU A 218 -0.33 0.31 6.95
C LEU A 218 1.00 0.93 7.37
N GLU A 219 1.93 0.11 7.83
CA GLU A 219 3.28 0.53 8.14
C GLU A 219 4.08 0.73 6.83
N GLY A 220 4.96 1.72 6.81
CA GLY A 220 5.77 2.06 5.65
C GLY A 220 6.90 1.05 5.41
N LEU A 221 7.87 1.46 4.58
CA LEU A 221 9.03 0.63 4.23
C LEU A 221 9.87 0.19 5.44
N ASP A 222 9.84 0.97 6.53
CA ASP A 222 10.53 0.67 7.78
C ASP A 222 9.83 -0.39 8.66
N GLY A 223 8.57 -0.74 8.35
CA GLY A 223 7.79 -1.76 9.07
C GLY A 223 7.30 -1.35 10.47
N VAL A 224 7.53 -0.11 10.90
CA VAL A 224 7.22 0.37 12.26
C VAL A 224 6.30 1.58 12.24
N LYS A 225 6.67 2.64 11.51
CA LYS A 225 5.90 3.87 11.39
C LYS A 225 4.82 3.69 10.34
N LYS A 226 3.66 4.30 10.58
CA LYS A 226 2.62 4.39 9.55
C LYS A 226 3.18 5.00 8.25
N MET A 227 2.72 4.47 7.13
CA MET A 227 3.10 4.94 5.81
C MET A 227 2.68 6.41 5.63
N SER A 228 3.64 7.29 5.35
CA SER A 228 3.37 8.70 5.09
C SER A 228 4.43 9.35 4.21
N LYS A 229 4.02 10.34 3.41
CA LYS A 229 4.95 11.19 2.64
C LYS A 229 5.96 11.90 3.55
N SER A 230 5.51 12.38 4.71
CA SER A 230 6.36 13.09 5.69
C SER A 230 7.46 12.22 6.29
N SER A 231 7.25 10.91 6.43
CA SER A 231 8.27 9.99 6.94
C SER A 231 9.11 9.37 5.83
N GLN A 232 8.89 9.75 4.57
CA GLN A 232 9.59 9.24 3.38
C GLN A 232 9.60 7.70 3.29
N ASN A 233 8.61 7.05 3.88
CA ASN A 233 8.50 5.58 3.98
C ASN A 233 7.32 5.04 3.15
N TYR A 234 6.91 5.78 2.12
CA TYR A 234 5.71 5.51 1.33
C TYR A 234 6.00 4.91 -0.04
N ILE A 235 4.98 4.24 -0.57
CA ILE A 235 4.91 3.79 -1.96
C ILE A 235 3.70 4.49 -2.60
N GLY A 236 3.96 5.50 -3.42
CA GLY A 236 2.95 6.20 -4.21
C GLY A 236 2.44 5.32 -5.35
N ILE A 237 1.16 5.45 -5.69
CA ILE A 237 0.55 4.60 -6.72
C ILE A 237 0.76 5.13 -8.15
N GLU A 238 1.30 6.34 -8.29
CA GLU A 238 1.70 6.94 -9.56
C GLU A 238 3.24 6.96 -9.70
N GLU A 239 3.97 6.33 -8.79
CA GLU A 239 5.42 6.18 -8.94
C GLU A 239 5.75 5.28 -10.13
N PRO A 240 6.92 5.44 -10.78
CA PRO A 240 7.34 4.52 -11.84
C PRO A 240 7.28 3.06 -11.37
N ALA A 241 6.84 2.14 -12.23
CA ALA A 241 6.70 0.73 -11.91
C ALA A 241 7.98 0.12 -11.30
N ASN A 242 9.15 0.52 -11.79
CA ASN A 242 10.45 0.12 -11.25
C ASN A 242 10.68 0.57 -9.80
N GLU A 243 10.21 1.76 -9.41
CA GLU A 243 10.31 2.25 -8.03
C GLU A 243 9.35 1.49 -7.11
N ILE A 244 8.09 1.28 -7.53
CA ILE A 244 7.12 0.46 -6.80
C ILE A 244 7.69 -0.94 -6.59
N PHE A 245 8.22 -1.56 -7.65
CA PHE A 245 8.83 -2.89 -7.58
C PHE A 245 9.97 -2.93 -6.57
N GLY A 246 10.95 -2.03 -6.70
CA GLY A 246 12.10 -1.96 -5.79
C GLY A 246 11.69 -1.76 -4.33
N LYS A 247 10.73 -0.87 -4.08
CA LYS A 247 10.19 -0.59 -2.74
C LYS A 247 9.48 -1.80 -2.14
N ILE A 248 8.65 -2.51 -2.90
CA ILE A 248 8.01 -3.75 -2.44
C ILE A 248 9.06 -4.82 -2.16
N MET A 249 10.10 -4.95 -2.99
CA MET A 249 11.18 -5.92 -2.75
C MET A 249 12.01 -5.61 -1.49
N SER A 250 12.04 -4.34 -1.06
CA SER A 250 12.81 -3.87 0.11
C SER A 250 12.17 -4.20 1.47
N ILE A 251 10.87 -4.52 1.50
CA ILE A 251 10.19 -4.89 2.75
C ILE A 251 10.68 -6.27 3.21
N SER A 252 10.67 -6.50 4.52
CA SER A 252 11.10 -7.80 5.07
C SER A 252 10.13 -8.92 4.71
N ASP A 253 10.64 -10.15 4.65
CA ASP A 253 9.87 -11.33 4.29
C ASP A 253 8.79 -11.67 5.33
N GLU A 254 9.01 -11.32 6.59
CA GLU A 254 8.00 -11.44 7.65
C GLU A 254 6.89 -10.39 7.46
N PHE A 255 7.28 -9.16 7.15
CA PHE A 255 6.35 -8.04 7.05
C PHE A 255 5.52 -8.04 5.75
N MET A 256 5.97 -8.72 4.69
CA MET A 256 5.23 -8.78 3.41
C MET A 256 3.80 -9.32 3.57
N TRP A 257 3.55 -10.19 4.56
CA TRP A 257 2.22 -10.75 4.81
C TRP A 257 1.21 -9.68 5.22
N ARG A 258 1.68 -8.63 5.90
CA ARG A 258 0.85 -7.47 6.24
C ARG A 258 0.37 -6.75 4.98
N TYR A 259 1.24 -6.63 3.98
CA TYR A 259 0.90 -6.02 2.69
C TYR A 259 -0.06 -6.92 1.91
N TYR A 260 0.16 -8.24 1.89
CA TYR A 260 -0.78 -9.18 1.29
C TYR A 260 -2.17 -9.07 1.89
N GLU A 261 -2.28 -9.07 3.22
CA GLU A 261 -3.58 -9.04 3.89
C GLU A 261 -4.38 -7.76 3.59
N LEU A 262 -3.71 -6.61 3.58
CA LEU A 262 -4.33 -5.29 3.46
C LEU A 262 -4.44 -4.77 2.02
N LEU A 263 -3.57 -5.23 1.11
CA LEU A 263 -3.46 -4.69 -0.25
C LEU A 263 -3.83 -5.69 -1.35
N SER A 264 -3.59 -6.99 -1.16
CA SER A 264 -3.83 -8.00 -2.20
C SER A 264 -5.31 -8.36 -2.31
N PHE A 265 -5.76 -8.59 -3.54
CA PHE A 265 -7.09 -9.12 -3.85
C PHE A 265 -7.16 -10.65 -3.85
N LYS A 266 -6.04 -11.35 -3.60
CA LYS A 266 -6.05 -12.81 -3.38
C LYS A 266 -6.96 -13.16 -2.20
N SER A 267 -7.61 -14.33 -2.22
CA SER A 267 -8.42 -14.81 -1.08
C SER A 267 -7.54 -15.07 0.15
N LEU A 268 -8.13 -15.08 1.34
CA LEU A 268 -7.41 -15.45 2.57
C LEU A 268 -6.86 -16.87 2.49
N GLU A 269 -7.59 -17.78 1.84
CA GLU A 269 -7.15 -19.15 1.57
C GLU A 269 -5.88 -19.17 0.69
N ASN A 270 -5.85 -18.40 -0.40
CA ASN A 270 -4.68 -18.29 -1.25
C ASN A 270 -3.48 -17.68 -0.49
N ILE A 271 -3.70 -16.65 0.33
CA ILE A 271 -2.63 -16.06 1.16
C ILE A 271 -2.11 -17.08 2.18
N ALA A 272 -3.00 -17.87 2.82
CA ALA A 272 -2.61 -18.93 3.73
C ALA A 272 -1.78 -20.02 3.04
N LYS A 273 -2.14 -20.37 1.80
CA LYS A 273 -1.35 -21.30 0.98
C LYS A 273 0.04 -20.76 0.67
N LEU A 274 0.16 -19.50 0.25
CA LEU A 274 1.48 -18.87 0.03
C LEU A 274 2.35 -18.90 1.29
N LYS A 275 1.76 -18.67 2.47
CA LYS A 275 2.47 -18.80 3.76
C LYS A 275 2.98 -20.22 4.01
N GLN A 276 2.15 -21.23 3.71
CA GLN A 276 2.53 -22.64 3.84
C GLN A 276 3.64 -23.02 2.85
N ASP A 277 3.57 -22.54 1.60
CA ASP A 277 4.59 -22.80 0.59
C ASP A 277 5.95 -22.23 1.02
N VAL A 278 5.97 -21.01 1.59
CA VAL A 278 7.20 -20.41 2.16
C VAL A 278 7.71 -21.23 3.35
N ALA A 279 6.84 -21.67 4.25
CA ALA A 279 7.21 -22.54 5.36
C ALA A 279 7.75 -23.91 4.89
N ALA A 280 7.31 -24.38 3.72
CA ALA A 280 7.77 -25.60 3.06
C ALA A 280 9.04 -25.42 2.22
N GLY A 281 9.60 -24.20 2.14
CA GLY A 281 10.87 -23.91 1.48
C GLY A 281 10.79 -23.10 0.18
N ALA A 282 9.61 -22.60 -0.20
CA ALA A 282 9.50 -21.62 -1.29
C ALA A 282 10.23 -20.32 -0.92
N ASN A 283 10.85 -19.68 -1.91
CA ASN A 283 11.64 -18.48 -1.67
C ASN A 283 10.72 -17.26 -1.44
N PRO A 284 10.78 -16.56 -0.29
CA PRO A 284 9.97 -15.37 -0.03
C PRO A 284 10.14 -14.27 -1.09
N ARG A 285 11.33 -14.22 -1.74
CA ARG A 285 11.58 -13.30 -2.87
C ARG A 285 10.53 -13.46 -3.95
N ASP A 286 10.21 -14.69 -4.35
CA ASP A 286 9.29 -14.95 -5.47
C ASP A 286 7.87 -14.53 -5.09
N ILE A 287 7.50 -14.70 -3.82
CA ILE A 287 6.22 -14.25 -3.27
C ILE A 287 6.14 -12.71 -3.22
N LYS A 288 7.25 -12.01 -2.93
CA LYS A 288 7.29 -10.54 -3.04
C LYS A 288 7.20 -10.06 -4.48
N ILE A 289 7.80 -10.79 -5.43
CA ILE A 289 7.68 -10.50 -6.87
C ILE A 289 6.22 -10.60 -7.30
N GLU A 290 5.49 -11.63 -6.88
CA GLU A 290 4.05 -11.75 -7.16
C GLU A 290 3.25 -10.55 -6.63
N LEU A 291 3.52 -10.11 -5.39
CA LEU A 291 2.86 -8.95 -4.81
C LEU A 291 3.19 -7.66 -5.57
N ALA A 292 4.46 -7.46 -5.93
CA ALA A 292 4.90 -6.29 -6.68
C ALA A 292 4.19 -6.24 -8.04
N LYS A 293 4.12 -7.37 -8.75
CA LYS A 293 3.40 -7.48 -10.02
C LYS A 293 1.92 -7.18 -9.87
N GLU A 294 1.25 -7.76 -8.87
CA GLU A 294 -0.17 -7.50 -8.62
C GLU A 294 -0.47 -6.00 -8.39
N LEU A 295 0.38 -5.33 -7.60
CA LEU A 295 0.19 -3.90 -7.32
C LEU A 295 0.49 -3.03 -8.55
N ILE A 296 1.55 -3.35 -9.31
CA ILE A 296 1.88 -2.59 -10.54
C ILE A 296 0.81 -2.82 -11.61
N GLU A 297 0.34 -4.04 -11.80
CA GLU A 297 -0.76 -4.36 -12.73
C GLU A 297 -2.00 -3.53 -12.44
N ARG A 298 -2.31 -3.33 -11.15
CA ARG A 298 -3.48 -2.54 -10.73
C ARG A 298 -3.34 -1.06 -11.03
N PHE A 299 -2.15 -0.49 -10.81
CA PHE A 299 -1.96 0.96 -10.88
C PHE A 299 -1.37 1.45 -12.20
N HIS A 300 -0.77 0.56 -12.97
CA HIS A 300 -0.13 0.84 -14.26
C HIS A 300 -0.67 -0.15 -15.30
N SER A 301 0.10 -1.17 -15.64
CA SER A 301 -0.26 -2.18 -16.62
C SER A 301 0.45 -3.50 -16.33
N LYS A 302 0.00 -4.57 -16.99
CA LYS A 302 0.66 -5.88 -16.93
C LYS A 302 2.03 -5.85 -17.60
N GLU A 303 2.16 -5.09 -18.67
CA GLU A 303 3.39 -4.88 -19.39
C GLU A 303 4.43 -4.17 -18.50
N ASP A 304 4.02 -3.14 -17.76
CA ASP A 304 4.89 -2.43 -16.82
C ASP A 304 5.33 -3.34 -15.66
N ALA A 305 4.44 -4.20 -15.16
CA ALA A 305 4.76 -5.17 -14.10
C ALA A 305 5.80 -6.19 -14.54
N GLU A 306 5.68 -6.73 -15.76
CA GLU A 306 6.68 -7.66 -16.29
C GLU A 306 7.99 -6.95 -16.62
N SER A 307 7.94 -5.76 -17.23
CA SER A 307 9.14 -4.97 -17.52
C SER A 307 9.92 -4.65 -16.23
N ALA A 308 9.22 -4.25 -15.16
CA ALA A 308 9.87 -3.94 -13.90
C ALA A 308 10.52 -5.17 -13.24
N HIS A 309 9.88 -6.33 -13.39
CA HIS A 309 10.46 -7.59 -12.95
C HIS A 309 11.74 -7.95 -13.71
N GLN A 310 11.74 -7.82 -15.04
CA GLN A 310 12.92 -8.09 -15.87
C GLN A 310 14.06 -7.11 -15.56
N ASP A 311 13.76 -5.82 -15.40
CA ASP A 311 14.74 -4.81 -15.00
C ASP A 311 15.34 -5.12 -13.63
N PHE A 312 14.52 -5.56 -12.67
CA PHE A 312 15.01 -5.99 -11.36
C PHE A 312 15.94 -7.19 -11.45
N ILE A 313 15.60 -8.21 -12.26
CA ILE A 313 16.47 -9.36 -12.51
C ILE A 313 17.80 -8.91 -13.12
N GLN A 314 17.76 -8.08 -14.16
CA GLN A 314 18.95 -7.58 -14.84
C GLN A 314 19.83 -6.74 -13.91
N ARG A 315 19.25 -5.83 -13.12
CA ARG A 315 20.00 -5.04 -12.12
C ARG A 315 20.59 -5.92 -11.03
N PHE A 316 19.87 -6.95 -10.58
CA PHE A 316 20.39 -7.90 -9.60
C PHE A 316 21.52 -8.76 -10.16
N GLN A 317 21.43 -9.17 -11.43
CA GLN A 317 22.50 -9.86 -12.15
C GLN A 317 23.71 -8.95 -12.38
N LYS A 318 23.49 -7.70 -12.82
CA LYS A 318 24.54 -6.68 -12.98
C LYS A 318 25.20 -6.32 -11.65
N ASN A 319 24.45 -6.13 -10.56
CA ASN A 319 25.02 -5.88 -9.23
C ASN A 319 25.72 -7.10 -8.62
N GLN A 320 25.49 -8.32 -9.15
CA GLN A 320 26.31 -9.48 -8.79
C GLN A 320 27.66 -9.46 -9.51
N ILE A 321 27.74 -8.85 -10.68
CA ILE A 321 28.93 -8.74 -11.52
C ILE A 321 29.67 -7.45 -11.10
N PRO A 322 30.84 -7.52 -10.44
CA PRO A 322 31.56 -6.31 -10.04
C PRO A 322 31.85 -5.40 -11.25
N ASP A 323 31.86 -4.07 -11.06
CA ASP A 323 32.22 -3.13 -12.14
C ASP A 323 33.71 -3.27 -12.54
N ASP A 324 34.55 -3.72 -11.60
CA ASP A 324 35.97 -4.02 -11.80
C ASP A 324 36.18 -5.54 -11.85
N ILE A 325 36.00 -6.11 -13.05
CA ILE A 325 36.25 -7.52 -13.31
C ILE A 325 37.58 -7.69 -14.00
N ASN A 326 38.41 -8.57 -13.44
CA ASN A 326 39.66 -8.97 -14.05
C ASN A 326 39.43 -9.55 -15.45
N VAL A 327 40.07 -8.96 -16.46
CA VAL A 327 40.02 -9.42 -17.85
C VAL A 327 41.21 -10.35 -18.09
N VAL A 328 40.93 -11.59 -18.44
CA VAL A 328 41.94 -12.61 -18.74
C VAL A 328 41.90 -12.93 -20.23
N GLU A 329 43.01 -12.69 -20.92
CA GLU A 329 43.18 -13.02 -22.32
C GLU A 329 43.93 -14.34 -22.48
N LEU A 330 43.37 -15.27 -23.25
CA LEU A 330 43.94 -16.59 -23.52
C LEU A 330 44.05 -16.81 -25.04
N ASN A 331 45.06 -17.55 -25.50
CA ASN A 331 45.35 -17.74 -26.93
C ASN A 331 45.11 -19.19 -27.40
N GLN A 332 44.45 -20.00 -26.59
CA GLN A 332 44.27 -21.42 -26.86
C GLN A 332 42.89 -21.90 -26.42
N GLU A 333 42.36 -22.90 -27.12
CA GLU A 333 41.09 -23.53 -26.76
C GLU A 333 41.28 -24.36 -25.49
N LEU A 334 40.36 -24.21 -24.54
CA LEU A 334 40.46 -24.87 -23.24
C LEU A 334 39.13 -25.49 -22.82
N PRO A 335 39.15 -26.71 -22.26
CA PRO A 335 38.04 -27.24 -21.49
C PRO A 335 37.73 -26.32 -20.30
N ILE A 336 36.46 -26.21 -19.91
CA ILE A 336 36.01 -25.32 -18.84
C ILE A 336 36.82 -25.43 -17.53
N ALA A 337 37.18 -26.64 -17.11
CA ALA A 337 37.95 -26.85 -15.88
C ALA A 337 39.35 -26.20 -15.94
N ASN A 338 39.99 -26.27 -17.11
CA ASN A 338 41.28 -25.64 -17.36
C ASN A 338 41.13 -24.13 -17.51
N LEU A 339 40.10 -23.68 -18.24
CA LEU A 339 39.77 -22.27 -18.42
C LEU A 339 39.61 -21.54 -17.07
N LEU A 340 38.83 -22.11 -16.14
CA LEU A 340 38.59 -21.53 -14.82
C LEU A 340 39.87 -21.45 -13.96
N LYS A 341 40.77 -22.42 -14.11
CA LYS A 341 42.06 -22.42 -13.41
C LYS A 341 43.01 -21.36 -13.98
N GLU A 342 43.16 -21.31 -15.30
CA GLU A 342 44.00 -20.32 -15.99
C GLU A 342 43.51 -18.89 -15.73
N ALA A 343 42.20 -18.68 -15.61
CA ALA A 343 41.62 -17.40 -15.23
C ALA A 343 41.72 -17.06 -13.73
N GLY A 344 42.37 -17.91 -12.92
CA GLY A 344 42.57 -17.68 -11.48
C GLY A 344 41.30 -17.79 -10.64
N LEU A 345 40.19 -18.31 -11.19
CA LEU A 345 38.92 -18.46 -10.46
C LEU A 345 38.95 -19.64 -9.47
N VAL A 346 39.81 -20.63 -9.71
CA VAL A 346 40.00 -21.83 -8.88
C VAL A 346 41.49 -22.20 -8.82
N ALA A 347 41.92 -22.86 -7.74
CA ALA A 347 43.32 -23.22 -7.55
C ALA A 347 43.75 -24.44 -8.37
N SER A 348 42.81 -25.30 -8.78
CA SER A 348 43.09 -26.52 -9.54
C SER A 348 41.92 -26.94 -10.44
N THR A 349 42.20 -27.77 -11.45
CA THR A 349 41.18 -28.37 -12.31
C THR A 349 40.25 -29.32 -11.54
N SER A 350 40.75 -30.00 -10.50
CA SER A 350 39.93 -30.81 -9.59
C SER A 350 38.93 -29.97 -8.80
N GLU A 351 39.34 -28.79 -8.33
CA GLU A 351 38.44 -27.83 -7.69
C GLU A 351 37.40 -27.31 -8.69
N ALA A 352 37.81 -26.99 -9.93
CA ALA A 352 36.92 -26.57 -11.00
C ALA A 352 35.80 -27.60 -11.23
N ASN A 353 36.16 -28.87 -11.42
CA ASN A 353 35.20 -29.95 -11.65
C ASN A 353 34.23 -30.13 -10.46
N ARG A 354 34.72 -30.03 -9.23
CA ARG A 354 33.87 -30.07 -8.04
C ARG A 354 32.88 -28.91 -8.01
N MET A 355 33.33 -27.69 -8.32
CA MET A 355 32.45 -26.51 -8.35
C MET A 355 31.40 -26.60 -9.45
N ILE A 356 31.76 -27.17 -10.61
CA ILE A 356 30.82 -27.41 -11.71
C ILE A 356 29.76 -28.45 -11.29
N GLN A 357 30.17 -29.57 -10.69
CA GLN A 357 29.23 -30.59 -10.18
C GLN A 357 28.30 -30.06 -9.10
N GLN A 358 28.78 -29.16 -8.25
CA GLN A 358 27.97 -28.46 -7.24
C GLN A 358 27.08 -27.38 -7.84
N GLY A 359 27.20 -27.10 -9.14
CA GLY A 359 26.41 -26.08 -9.81
C GLY A 359 26.79 -24.65 -9.42
N ALA A 360 28.02 -24.44 -8.94
CA ALA A 360 28.53 -23.17 -8.45
C ALA A 360 29.19 -22.31 -9.55
N VAL A 361 29.21 -22.79 -10.80
CA VAL A 361 29.79 -22.08 -11.95
C VAL A 361 28.69 -21.49 -12.82
N LYS A 362 28.83 -20.21 -13.16
CA LYS A 362 27.94 -19.49 -14.07
C LYS A 362 28.73 -18.81 -15.19
N ILE A 363 28.11 -18.69 -16.36
CA ILE A 363 28.62 -17.95 -17.52
C ILE A 363 27.56 -16.91 -17.88
N ASP A 364 27.94 -15.64 -17.91
CA ASP A 364 27.04 -14.49 -18.13
C ASP A 364 25.79 -14.51 -17.23
N GLY A 365 25.94 -15.04 -16.00
CA GLY A 365 24.87 -15.15 -15.01
C GLY A 365 24.03 -16.44 -15.10
N GLU A 366 24.19 -17.23 -16.16
CA GLU A 366 23.50 -18.52 -16.33
C GLU A 366 24.30 -19.69 -15.77
N LYS A 367 23.62 -20.65 -15.12
CA LYS A 367 24.27 -21.81 -14.52
C LYS A 367 24.79 -22.77 -15.60
N LEU A 368 26.06 -23.17 -15.49
CA LEU A 368 26.65 -24.14 -16.41
C LEU A 368 26.01 -25.53 -16.23
N SER A 369 25.50 -26.10 -17.32
CA SER A 369 24.82 -27.41 -17.36
C SER A 369 25.71 -28.56 -17.84
N ASP A 370 26.74 -28.28 -18.65
CA ASP A 370 27.66 -29.28 -19.20
C ASP A 370 29.11 -29.00 -18.80
N ALA A 371 29.73 -29.96 -18.11
CA ALA A 371 31.12 -29.91 -17.65
C ALA A 371 32.15 -30.24 -18.74
N LYS A 372 31.73 -30.68 -19.93
CA LYS A 372 32.61 -31.08 -21.04
C LYS A 372 32.79 -30.01 -22.12
N ILE A 373 32.23 -28.81 -21.91
CA ILE A 373 32.34 -27.72 -22.87
C ILE A 373 33.81 -27.28 -23.04
N ILE A 374 34.21 -27.14 -24.29
CA ILE A 374 35.48 -26.57 -24.72
C ILE A 374 35.20 -25.18 -25.27
N PHE A 375 35.92 -24.19 -24.76
CA PHE A 375 35.81 -22.80 -25.20
C PHE A 375 36.88 -22.50 -26.23
N ALA A 376 36.45 -22.00 -27.38
CA ALA A 376 37.26 -21.78 -28.57
C ALA A 376 37.53 -20.28 -28.82
N LYS A 377 38.34 -20.02 -29.86
CA LYS A 377 38.61 -18.67 -30.36
C LYS A 377 37.32 -17.88 -30.60
N GLY A 378 37.24 -16.66 -30.08
CA GLY A 378 36.04 -15.81 -30.14
C GLY A 378 35.19 -15.83 -28.87
N THR A 379 35.55 -16.62 -27.86
CA THR A 379 34.92 -16.55 -26.53
C THR A 379 35.15 -15.17 -25.90
N ASN A 380 34.08 -14.55 -25.39
CA ASN A 380 34.10 -13.24 -24.72
C ASN A 380 32.95 -13.17 -23.71
N ASN A 381 33.11 -13.87 -22.59
CA ASN A 381 32.05 -14.07 -21.61
C ASN A 381 32.57 -13.81 -20.19
N VAL A 382 31.65 -13.51 -19.27
CA VAL A 382 31.94 -13.35 -17.84
C VAL A 382 31.71 -14.68 -17.14
N PHE A 383 32.77 -15.20 -16.52
CA PHE A 383 32.75 -16.44 -15.76
C PHE A 383 32.69 -16.14 -14.26
N GLN A 384 31.77 -16.79 -13.56
CA GLN A 384 31.57 -16.65 -12.13
C GLN A 384 31.72 -18.01 -11.45
N VAL A 385 32.50 -18.06 -10.37
CA VAL A 385 32.62 -19.21 -9.48
C VAL A 385 32.20 -18.82 -8.06
N GLY A 386 31.10 -19.39 -7.58
CA GLY A 386 30.51 -19.01 -6.30
C GLY A 386 29.99 -17.57 -6.28
N LYS A 387 29.95 -16.93 -5.11
CA LYS A 387 29.34 -15.58 -4.94
C LYS A 387 30.27 -14.40 -5.23
N ARG A 388 31.60 -14.60 -5.25
CA ARG A 388 32.59 -13.50 -5.18
C ARG A 388 33.70 -13.55 -6.22
N LYS A 389 33.86 -14.66 -6.96
CA LYS A 389 34.94 -14.79 -7.93
C LYS A 389 34.37 -14.59 -9.33
N PHE A 390 34.87 -13.58 -10.02
CA PHE A 390 34.45 -13.17 -11.36
C PHE A 390 35.68 -12.91 -12.22
N ALA A 391 35.65 -13.34 -13.48
CA ALA A 391 36.64 -12.98 -14.49
C ALA A 391 35.96 -12.88 -15.85
N LYS A 392 36.32 -11.88 -16.64
CA LYS A 392 35.93 -11.78 -18.04
C LYS A 392 37.02 -12.46 -18.85
N ILE A 393 36.67 -13.53 -19.56
CA ILE A 393 37.65 -14.32 -20.31
C ILE A 393 37.47 -14.07 -21.80
N ILE A 394 38.55 -13.71 -22.47
CA ILE A 394 38.61 -13.47 -23.91
C ILE A 394 39.58 -14.49 -24.51
N ILE A 395 39.10 -15.35 -25.42
CA ILE A 395 39.97 -16.27 -26.18
C ILE A 395 40.23 -15.68 -27.56
N LYS A 396 41.47 -15.24 -27.80
CA LYS A 396 41.88 -14.48 -28.98
C LYS A 396 42.20 -15.32 -30.20
#